data_AF-A0AAE2ZGW1-F1
#
_entry.id   AF-A0AAE2ZGW1-F1
#
_cell.length_a   1.000
_cell.length_b   1.000
_cell.length_c   1.000
_cell.angle_alpha   90.00
_cell.angle_beta   90.00
_cell.angle_gamma   90.00
#
_symmetry.space_group_name_H-M   'P 1'
#
loop_
_entity.id
_entity.type
_entity.pdbx_description
1 polymer ?
#
loop_
_entity_poly.entity_id
_entity_poly.type
_entity_poly.pdbx_seq_one_letter_code
_entity_poly.pdbx_strand_id
1 'polypeptide(L)'
;MNNNQLLLLALNCINENREPSHTELSKIYVFYRTEIDYKGISIDEFMLNQNWQLVDEKRIRKVMSFIETYLHLSSEKAKDRKHVE
;
A
#
# COMPACT_ATOMS: atom_id res chain seq x y z
N MET A 1 3.88 2.82 9.85
CA MET A 1 4.55 3.02 8.54
C MET A 1 4.05 4.35 7.99
N ASN A 2 4.86 5.12 7.27
CA ASN A 2 4.43 6.34 6.58
C ASN A 2 4.50 6.16 5.05
N ASN A 3 4.03 7.15 4.28
CA ASN A 3 3.93 7.07 2.81
C ASN A 3 5.30 6.76 2.16
N ASN A 4 6.37 7.41 2.63
CA ASN A 4 7.72 7.17 2.12
C ASN A 4 8.21 5.75 2.44
N GLN A 5 7.88 5.22 3.62
CA GLN A 5 8.22 3.85 3.99
C GLN A 5 7.45 2.82 3.15
N LEU A 6 6.19 3.09 2.82
CA LEU A 6 5.40 2.25 1.91
C LEU A 6 6.01 2.27 0.50
N LEU A 7 6.40 3.44 0.01
CA LEU A 7 7.10 3.58 -1.28
C LEU A 7 8.42 2.82 -1.29
N LEU A 8 9.26 2.99 -0.26
CA LEU A 8 10.54 2.29 -0.15
C LEU A 8 10.36 0.78 -0.04
N LEU A 9 9.35 0.32 0.70
CA LEU A 9 9.01 -1.09 0.77
C LEU A 9 8.67 -1.65 -0.61
N ALA A 10 7.83 -0.96 -1.37
CA ALA A 10 7.48 -1.36 -2.74
C ALA A 10 8.70 -1.42 -3.65
N LEU A 11 9.55 -0.39 -3.61
CA LEU A 11 10.78 -0.34 -4.38
C LEU A 11 11.72 -1.50 -4.04
N ASN A 12 11.90 -1.79 -2.74
CA ASN A 12 12.76 -2.89 -2.30
C ASN A 12 12.22 -4.25 -2.73
N CYS A 13 10.93 -4.50 -2.53
CA CYS A 13 10.30 -5.76 -2.95
C CYS A 13 10.42 -5.99 -4.47
N ILE A 14 10.21 -4.94 -5.27
CA ILE A 14 10.36 -5.01 -6.73
C ILE A 14 11.82 -5.25 -7.14
N ASN A 15 12.77 -4.55 -6.53
CA ASN A 15 14.19 -4.70 -6.85
C ASN A 15 14.70 -6.10 -6.47
N GLU A 16 14.22 -6.66 -5.36
CA GLU A 16 14.57 -8.00 -4.87
C GLU A 16 13.72 -9.12 -5.50
N ASN A 17 12.75 -8.77 -6.35
CA ASN A 17 11.77 -9.69 -6.93
C ASN A 17 11.12 -10.61 -5.87
N ARG A 18 10.71 -10.01 -4.75
CA ARG A 18 10.10 -10.73 -3.62
C ARG A 18 8.73 -10.20 -3.25
N GLU A 19 7.97 -11.02 -2.56
CA GLU A 19 6.75 -10.60 -1.89
C GLU A 19 7.07 -9.97 -0.52
N PRO A 20 6.16 -9.14 0.02
CA PRO A 20 6.25 -8.68 1.40
C PRO A 20 6.11 -9.86 2.37
N SER A 21 6.93 -9.84 3.41
CA SER A 21 6.81 -10.75 4.55
C SER A 21 5.52 -10.51 5.33
N HIS A 22 5.14 -11.48 6.19
CA HIS A 22 3.98 -11.35 7.07
C HIS A 22 4.00 -10.08 7.94
N THR A 23 5.19 -9.69 8.42
CA THR A 23 5.39 -8.47 9.20
C THR A 23 5.17 -7.21 8.36
N GLU A 24 5.63 -7.20 7.12
CA GLU A 24 5.42 -6.08 6.19
C GLU A 24 3.94 -5.96 5.79
N LEU A 25 3.26 -7.07 5.50
CA LEU A 25 1.81 -7.10 5.27
C LEU A 25 1.04 -6.54 6.47
N SER A 26 1.45 -6.89 7.69
CA SER A 26 0.84 -6.35 8.91
C SER A 26 1.05 -4.83 9.03
N LYS A 27 2.22 -4.32 8.64
CA LYS A 27 2.49 -2.88 8.58
C LYS A 27 1.65 -2.17 7.51
N ILE A 28 1.47 -2.79 6.34
CA ILE A 28 0.58 -2.27 5.28
C ILE A 28 -0.87 -2.23 5.75
N TYR A 29 -1.33 -3.26 6.47
CA TYR A 29 -2.66 -3.26 7.07
C TYR A 29 -2.87 -2.11 8.06
N VAL A 30 -1.92 -1.91 8.98
CA VAL A 30 -2.00 -0.79 9.94
C VAL A 30 -1.99 0.54 9.19
N PHE A 31 -1.12 0.69 8.17
CA PHE A 31 -1.08 1.87 7.33
C PHE A 31 -2.43 2.14 6.65
N TYR A 32 -3.03 1.13 6.02
CA TYR A 32 -4.34 1.25 5.38
C TYR A 32 -5.39 1.73 6.38
N ARG A 33 -5.42 1.14 7.59
CA ARG A 33 -6.38 1.53 8.62
C ARG A 33 -6.20 2.98 9.07
N THR A 34 -4.97 3.46 9.22
CA THR A 34 -4.71 4.81 9.75
C THR A 34 -4.73 5.91 8.70
N GLU A 35 -4.23 5.63 7.50
CA GLU A 35 -4.00 6.63 6.46
C GLU A 35 -5.08 6.64 5.38
N ILE A 36 -5.91 5.58 5.30
CA ILE A 36 -6.95 5.44 4.26
C ILE A 36 -8.33 5.29 4.92
N ASP A 37 -8.59 4.17 5.62
CA ASP A 37 -9.91 3.89 6.23
C ASP A 37 -10.30 4.96 7.26
N TYR A 38 -9.42 5.28 8.20
CA TYR A 38 -9.70 6.29 9.23
C TYR A 38 -9.84 7.71 8.66
N LYS A 39 -9.10 8.03 7.60
CA LYS A 39 -9.18 9.35 6.93
C LYS A 39 -10.38 9.44 5.97
N GLY A 40 -11.10 8.34 5.74
CA GLY A 40 -12.26 8.30 4.87
C GLY A 40 -11.94 8.51 3.38
N ILE A 41 -10.69 8.29 2.96
CA ILE A 41 -10.28 8.43 1.57
C ILE A 41 -10.25 7.06 0.87
N SER A 42 -10.44 7.06 -0.44
CA SER A 42 -10.29 5.83 -1.23
C SER A 42 -8.81 5.49 -1.49
N ILE A 43 -8.53 4.23 -1.88
CA ILE A 43 -7.18 3.84 -2.32
C ILE A 43 -6.78 4.64 -3.56
N ASP A 44 -7.70 4.83 -4.51
CA ASP A 44 -7.46 5.62 -5.73
C ASP A 44 -7.09 7.07 -5.40
N GLU A 45 -7.86 7.69 -4.50
CA GLU A 45 -7.58 9.05 -4.02
C GLU A 45 -6.24 9.13 -3.30
N PHE A 46 -5.91 8.15 -2.45
CA PHE A 46 -4.60 8.07 -1.83
C PHE A 46 -3.49 8.06 -2.89
N MET A 47 -3.61 7.21 -3.91
CA MET A 47 -2.60 7.06 -4.97
C MET A 47 -2.42 8.34 -5.79
N LEU A 48 -3.50 9.02 -6.15
CA LEU A 48 -3.47 10.32 -6.83
C LEU A 48 -2.75 11.40 -6.00
N ASN A 49 -2.90 11.36 -4.68
CA ASN A 49 -2.33 12.35 -3.75
C ASN A 49 -0.83 12.16 -3.50
N GLN A 50 -0.21 11.03 -3.87
CA GLN A 50 1.16 10.73 -3.43
C GLN A 50 2.27 11.53 -4.11
N ASN A 51 2.01 12.14 -5.28
CA ASN A 51 2.97 12.94 -6.05
C ASN A 51 4.43 12.40 -6.03
N TRP A 52 4.58 11.07 -6.13
CA TRP A 52 5.90 10.43 -6.05
C TRP A 52 6.68 10.67 -7.35
N GLN A 53 7.74 11.46 -7.27
CA GLN A 53 8.62 11.80 -8.40
C GLN A 53 9.59 10.65 -8.73
N LEU A 54 9.07 9.58 -9.31
CA LEU A 54 9.88 8.51 -9.89
C LEU A 54 10.25 8.88 -11.33
N VAL A 55 11.48 8.57 -11.75
CA VAL A 55 12.06 9.02 -13.04
C VAL A 55 11.73 8.14 -14.25
N ASP A 56 11.13 6.96 -14.04
CA ASP A 56 10.86 5.96 -15.09
C ASP A 56 9.40 5.50 -15.05
N GLU A 57 8.66 5.74 -16.13
CA GLU A 57 7.24 5.39 -16.27
C GLU A 57 6.96 3.90 -16.08
N LYS A 58 7.84 3.03 -16.57
CA LYS A 58 7.68 1.58 -16.40
C LYS A 58 7.84 1.19 -14.93
N ARG A 59 8.81 1.80 -14.25
CA ARG A 59 9.03 1.60 -12.81
C ARG A 59 7.90 2.19 -11.98
N ILE A 60 7.35 3.35 -12.37
CA ILE A 60 6.16 3.96 -11.76
C ILE A 60 5.02 2.97 -11.77
N ARG A 61 4.65 2.43 -12.94
CA ARG A 61 3.52 1.50 -13.04
C ARG A 61 3.71 0.28 -12.14
N LYS A 62 4.91 -0.31 -12.12
CA LYS A 62 5.22 -1.46 -11.24
C LYS A 62 5.05 -1.12 -9.76
N VAL A 63 5.57 0.02 -9.33
CA VAL A 63 5.47 0.48 -7.93
C VAL A 63 4.02 0.76 -7.57
N MET A 64 3.28 1.44 -8.46
CA MET A 64 1.87 1.75 -8.21
C MET A 64 1.03 0.47 -8.10
N SER A 65 1.17 -0.48 -9.04
CA SER A 65 0.45 -1.75 -8.99
C SER A 65 0.79 -2.58 -7.75
N PHE A 66 2.05 -2.56 -7.29
CA PHE A 66 2.43 -3.23 -6.04
C PHE A 66 1.67 -2.63 -4.85
N ILE A 67 1.71 -1.31 -4.72
CA ILE A 67 1.09 -0.61 -3.58
C ILE A 67 -0.42 -0.81 -3.59
N GLU A 68 -1.05 -0.63 -4.74
CA GLU A 68 -2.47 -0.88 -4.96
C GLU A 68 -2.87 -2.30 -4.52
N THR A 69 -2.15 -3.33 -4.99
CA THR A 69 -2.43 -4.73 -4.64
C THR A 69 -2.47 -4.95 -3.13
N TYR A 70 -1.45 -4.51 -2.41
CA TYR A 70 -1.35 -4.78 -0.97
C TYR A 70 -2.23 -3.86 -0.11
N LEU A 71 -2.58 -2.67 -0.60
CA LEU A 71 -3.62 -1.85 0.03
C LEU A 71 -5.01 -2.47 -0.16
N HIS A 72 -5.31 -3.04 -1.33
CA HIS A 72 -6.55 -3.77 -1.55
C HIS A 72 -6.68 -5.00 -0.65
N LEU A 73 -5.64 -5.83 -0.55
CA LEU A 73 -5.62 -6.96 0.39
C LEU A 73 -5.84 -6.52 1.84
N SER A 74 -5.28 -5.37 2.21
CA SER A 74 -5.48 -4.79 3.54
C SER A 74 -6.91 -4.30 3.75
N SER A 75 -7.54 -3.74 2.72
CA SER A 75 -8.94 -3.33 2.70
C SER A 75 -9.89 -4.51 2.89
N GLU A 76 -9.68 -5.60 2.14
CA GLU A 76 -10.48 -6.83 2.28
C GLU A 76 -10.38 -7.39 3.71
N LYS A 77 -9.14 -7.54 4.21
CA LYS A 77 -8.90 -7.98 5.59
C LYS A 77 -9.57 -7.07 6.64
N ALA A 78 -9.63 -5.77 6.38
CA ALA A 78 -10.29 -4.82 7.27
C ALA A 78 -11.82 -4.96 7.25
N LYS A 79 -12.42 -5.30 6.10
CA LYS A 79 -13.85 -5.58 5.96
C LYS A 79 -14.24 -6.87 6.67
N ASP A 80 -13.46 -7.93 6.50
CA ASP A 80 -13.72 -9.22 7.13
C ASP A 80 -13.82 -9.11 8.65
N ARG A 81 -12.95 -8.27 9.27
CA ARG A 81 -12.98 -8.04 10.72
C ARG A 81 -14.19 -7.25 11.20
N LYS A 82 -14.71 -6.30 10.40
CA LYS A 82 -15.93 -5.54 10.75
C LYS A 82 -17.19 -6.41 10.71
N HIS A 83 -17.16 -7.56 10.02
CA HIS A 83 -18.27 -8.52 9.95
C HIS A 83 -18.29 -9.55 11.10
N VAL A 84 -17.24 -9.59 11.91
CA VAL A 84 -17.10 -10.53 13.04
C VAL A 84 -17.45 -9.87 14.39
N GLU A 85 -17.73 -8.57 14.40
CA GLU A 85 -18.20 -7.79 15.56
C GLU A 85 -19.70 -7.51 15.47
#